data_AF-A0AAW3W931-F1
#
_entry.id   AF-A0AAW3W931-F1
#
_cell.length_a   1.000
_cell.length_b   1.000
_cell.length_c   1.000
_cell.angle_alpha   90.00
_cell.angle_beta   90.00
_cell.angle_gamma   90.00
#
_symmetry.space_group_name_H-M   'P 1'
#
loop_
_entity.id
_entity.type
_entity.pdbx_description
1 polymer ?
#
loop_
_entity_poly.entity_id
_entity_poly.type
_entity_poly.pdbx_seq_one_letter_code
_entity_poly.pdbx_strand_id
1 'polypeptide(L)'
;MMSLNKVRVQLLDENTGTVLQEVDVLTSADAVTFSDGQTFQQKLDNGALKGDAGATGATGAQGATGATGTRGSQWYSGTAITGTSTTATIFSSSGITSALAGDQYLNTSTGYVYNCTVSGNAATAKWVYSGSIKGATGNDGATGATGAKGNTGVSMVLKNAWVSGTAYVNNSTQIDIVTYNGSSYACKTSHTASASILPTNTTYWTCIAQKGDAGATGTQGPAGADGASVKYGTDYATGTEVKLFFKTI
;
A
#
# COMPACT_ATOMS: atom_id res chain seq x y z
N MET A 1 5.97 -105.02 -2.86
CA MET A 1 5.17 -105.26 -4.08
C MET A 1 4.24 -106.43 -3.78
N MET A 2 2.93 -106.22 -3.80
CA MET A 2 1.99 -107.35 -3.81
C MET A 2 2.25 -108.15 -5.07
N SER A 3 2.59 -109.42 -4.95
CA SER A 3 2.73 -110.30 -6.11
C SER A 3 1.36 -110.38 -6.78
N LEU A 4 1.26 -109.99 -8.05
CA LEU A 4 0.00 -110.10 -8.78
C LEU A 4 -0.30 -111.59 -9.01
N ASN A 5 -1.45 -112.04 -8.53
CA ASN A 5 -1.97 -113.35 -8.88
C ASN A 5 -2.56 -113.27 -10.30
N LYS A 6 -2.04 -114.06 -11.23
CA LYS A 6 -2.68 -114.23 -12.55
C LYS A 6 -3.84 -115.20 -12.40
N VAL A 7 -5.05 -114.73 -12.66
CA VAL A 7 -6.24 -115.58 -12.82
C VAL A 7 -6.32 -115.95 -14.31
N ARG A 8 -6.45 -117.25 -14.60
CA ARG A 8 -6.69 -117.79 -15.94
C ARG A 8 -8.00 -118.57 -15.92
N VAL A 9 -8.77 -118.49 -17.01
CA VAL A 9 -10.01 -119.24 -17.17
C VAL A 9 -9.79 -120.27 -18.26
N GLN A 10 -9.97 -121.53 -17.91
CA GLN A 10 -9.70 -122.69 -18.76
C GLN A 10 -10.94 -123.57 -18.80
N LEU A 11 -11.18 -124.22 -19.94
CA LEU A 11 -12.12 -125.34 -20.04
C LEU A 11 -11.33 -126.62 -19.81
N LEU A 12 -11.82 -127.45 -18.90
CA LEU A 12 -11.20 -128.73 -18.57
C LEU A 12 -12.10 -129.89 -19.01
N ASP A 13 -11.48 -131.00 -19.38
CA ASP A 13 -12.14 -132.28 -19.56
C ASP A 13 -12.56 -132.81 -18.19
N GLU A 14 -13.85 -133.05 -17.99
CA GLU A 14 -14.41 -133.39 -16.68
C GLU A 14 -13.95 -134.76 -16.17
N ASN A 15 -13.62 -135.69 -17.07
CA ASN A 15 -13.23 -137.06 -16.70
C ASN A 15 -11.73 -137.21 -16.47
N THR A 16 -10.92 -136.38 -17.13
CA THR A 16 -9.45 -136.49 -17.11
C THR A 16 -8.76 -135.32 -16.41
N GLY A 17 -9.47 -134.21 -16.18
CA GLY A 17 -8.92 -132.99 -15.59
C GLY A 17 -7.90 -132.28 -16.46
N THR A 18 -7.79 -132.63 -17.74
CA THR A 18 -6.85 -132.02 -18.68
C THR A 18 -7.43 -130.71 -19.24
N VAL A 19 -6.58 -129.71 -19.49
CA VAL A 19 -7.01 -128.44 -20.08
C VAL A 19 -7.30 -128.64 -21.56
N LEU A 20 -8.55 -128.44 -21.96
CA LEU A 20 -8.99 -128.57 -23.35
C LEU A 20 -8.71 -127.29 -24.16
N GLN A 21 -8.95 -126.12 -23.55
CA GLN A 21 -8.59 -124.83 -24.16
C GLN A 21 -8.46 -123.72 -23.10
N GLU A 22 -7.66 -122.71 -23.43
CA GLU A 22 -7.71 -121.41 -22.76
C GLU A 22 -8.95 -120.66 -23.25
N VAL A 23 -9.65 -119.98 -22.35
CA VAL A 23 -10.82 -119.17 -22.69
C VAL A 23 -10.47 -117.70 -22.57
N ASP A 24 -10.56 -116.98 -23.68
CA ASP A 24 -10.56 -115.52 -23.65
C ASP A 24 -11.90 -115.03 -23.09
N VAL A 25 -11.85 -114.47 -21.88
CA VAL A 25 -13.04 -113.88 -21.27
C VAL A 25 -13.30 -112.54 -21.97
N LEU A 26 -14.20 -112.56 -22.94
CA LEU A 26 -14.77 -111.35 -23.50
C LEU A 26 -15.70 -110.72 -22.46
N THR A 27 -15.27 -109.64 -21.84
CA THR A 27 -16.13 -108.86 -20.92
C THR A 27 -16.74 -107.70 -21.68
N SER A 28 -18.05 -107.50 -21.56
CA SER A 28 -18.69 -106.24 -21.99
C SER A 28 -18.65 -105.20 -20.87
N ALA A 29 -18.82 -103.93 -21.21
CA ALA A 29 -18.97 -102.85 -20.22
C ALA A 29 -20.17 -103.08 -19.28
N ASP A 30 -21.15 -103.88 -19.70
CA ASP A 30 -22.30 -104.28 -18.88
C ASP A 30 -21.96 -105.35 -17.84
N ALA A 31 -20.91 -106.16 -18.07
CA ALA A 31 -20.49 -107.22 -17.17
C ALA A 31 -19.57 -106.73 -16.03
N VAL A 32 -19.11 -105.48 -16.11
CA VAL A 32 -18.24 -104.87 -15.10
C VAL A 32 -19.07 -103.99 -14.19
N THR A 33 -19.34 -104.47 -12.97
CA THR A 33 -20.06 -103.72 -11.94
C THR A 33 -19.12 -103.07 -10.93
N PHE A 34 -19.43 -101.85 -10.55
CA PHE A 34 -18.79 -101.14 -9.46
C PHE A 34 -19.41 -101.52 -8.12
N SER A 35 -18.76 -101.18 -7.00
CA SER A 35 -19.24 -101.48 -5.64
C SER A 35 -20.61 -100.85 -5.30
N ASP A 36 -21.06 -99.87 -6.07
CA ASP A 36 -22.39 -99.25 -5.96
C ASP A 36 -23.46 -99.98 -6.80
N GLY A 37 -23.12 -101.11 -7.41
CA GLY A 37 -24.04 -101.95 -8.18
C GLY A 37 -24.30 -101.47 -9.61
N GLN A 38 -23.74 -100.34 -10.02
CA GLN A 38 -23.87 -99.85 -11.40
C GLN A 38 -22.82 -100.47 -12.33
N THR A 39 -23.19 -100.73 -13.58
CA THR A 39 -22.25 -101.20 -14.61
C THR A 39 -21.37 -100.06 -15.11
N PHE A 40 -20.27 -100.43 -15.78
CA PHE A 40 -19.42 -99.45 -16.47
C PHE A 40 -20.18 -98.68 -17.54
N GLN A 41 -21.02 -99.35 -18.32
CA GLN A 41 -21.85 -98.68 -19.32
C GLN A 41 -22.80 -97.67 -18.68
N GLN A 42 -23.46 -98.01 -17.57
CA GLN A 42 -24.36 -97.10 -16.85
C GLN A 42 -23.66 -95.84 -16.33
N LYS A 43 -22.42 -95.98 -15.83
CA LYS A 43 -21.64 -94.81 -15.37
C LYS A 43 -21.13 -93.96 -16.52
N LEU A 44 -20.79 -94.57 -17.64
CA LEU A 44 -20.40 -93.85 -18.85
C LEU A 44 -21.59 -93.05 -19.38
N ASP A 45 -22.75 -93.68 -19.51
CA ASP A 45 -23.97 -93.08 -20.06
C ASP A 45 -24.51 -91.94 -19.17
N ASN A 46 -24.38 -92.07 -17.83
CA ASN A 46 -24.80 -91.00 -16.91
C ASN A 46 -23.77 -89.86 -16.80
N GLY A 47 -22.58 -90.01 -17.39
CA GLY A 47 -21.52 -89.01 -17.35
C GLY A 47 -20.67 -88.99 -16.08
N ALA A 48 -20.84 -89.96 -15.16
CA ALA A 48 -20.07 -90.09 -13.92
C ALA A 48 -18.58 -90.39 -14.14
N LEU A 49 -18.16 -90.73 -15.36
CA LEU A 49 -16.77 -91.01 -15.71
C LEU A 49 -16.01 -89.78 -16.25
N LYS A 50 -16.52 -88.55 -16.06
CA LYS A 50 -15.85 -87.33 -16.53
C LYS A 50 -14.80 -86.84 -15.53
N GLY A 51 -13.59 -86.51 -16.03
CA GLY A 51 -12.55 -85.88 -15.23
C GLY A 51 -12.87 -84.45 -14.81
N ASP A 52 -12.16 -83.93 -13.81
CA ASP A 52 -12.35 -82.57 -13.31
C ASP A 52 -12.19 -81.51 -14.41
N ALA A 53 -13.00 -80.46 -14.36
CA ALA A 53 -12.86 -79.31 -15.26
C ALA A 53 -11.48 -78.65 -15.02
N GLY A 54 -10.75 -78.38 -16.10
CA GLY A 54 -9.46 -77.69 -16.02
C GLY A 54 -9.59 -76.31 -15.38
N ALA A 55 -8.56 -75.87 -14.64
CA ALA A 55 -8.54 -74.57 -13.98
C ALA A 55 -8.72 -73.43 -15.01
N THR A 56 -9.59 -72.47 -14.70
CA THR A 56 -9.74 -71.23 -15.49
C THR A 56 -8.41 -70.48 -15.56
N GLY A 57 -7.99 -70.08 -16.77
CA GLY A 57 -6.74 -69.34 -16.96
C GLY A 57 -6.71 -68.00 -16.23
N ALA A 58 -5.50 -67.53 -15.86
CA ALA A 58 -5.33 -66.27 -15.15
C ALA A 58 -5.85 -65.07 -15.97
N THR A 59 -6.57 -64.15 -15.31
CA THR A 59 -7.00 -62.87 -15.92
C THR A 59 -5.78 -62.07 -16.38
N GLY A 60 -5.82 -61.53 -17.59
CA GLY A 60 -4.73 -60.75 -18.16
C GLY A 60 -4.39 -59.50 -17.34
N ALA A 61 -3.13 -59.04 -17.41
CA ALA A 61 -2.68 -57.85 -16.69
C ALA A 61 -3.50 -56.61 -17.07
N GLN A 62 -3.86 -55.81 -16.07
CA GLN A 62 -4.52 -54.52 -16.26
C GLN A 62 -3.63 -53.61 -17.14
N GLY A 63 -4.24 -52.97 -18.15
CA GLY A 63 -3.52 -52.04 -19.03
C GLY A 63 -2.91 -50.86 -18.25
N ALA A 64 -1.84 -50.28 -18.79
CA ALA A 64 -1.18 -49.12 -18.17
C ALA A 64 -2.17 -47.97 -17.95
N THR A 65 -2.07 -47.31 -16.80
CA THR A 65 -2.83 -46.07 -16.52
C THR A 65 -2.54 -45.03 -17.60
N GLY A 66 -3.58 -44.38 -18.14
CA GLY A 66 -3.42 -43.31 -19.11
C GLY A 66 -2.61 -42.13 -18.55
N ALA A 67 -2.00 -41.34 -19.44
CA ALA A 67 -1.26 -40.15 -19.03
C ALA A 67 -2.16 -39.18 -18.24
N THR A 68 -1.63 -38.63 -17.14
CA THR A 68 -2.31 -37.58 -16.38
C THR A 68 -2.52 -36.36 -17.27
N GLY A 69 -3.74 -35.81 -17.29
CA GLY A 69 -4.07 -34.63 -18.10
C GLY A 69 -3.27 -33.38 -17.69
N THR A 70 -3.01 -32.48 -18.64
CA THR A 70 -2.36 -31.20 -18.37
C THR A 70 -3.29 -30.26 -17.59
N ARG A 71 -2.74 -29.47 -16.67
CA ARG A 71 -3.44 -28.37 -15.99
C ARG A 71 -3.95 -27.34 -17.02
N GLY A 72 -5.16 -26.78 -16.80
CA GLY A 72 -5.66 -25.62 -17.57
C GLY A 72 -4.90 -24.32 -17.24
N SER A 73 -5.17 -23.22 -17.97
CA SER A 73 -4.49 -21.93 -17.76
C SER A 73 -4.73 -21.33 -16.36
N GLN A 74 -3.72 -20.67 -15.82
CA GLN A 74 -3.73 -19.95 -14.54
C GLN A 74 -3.39 -18.47 -14.72
N TRP A 75 -3.73 -17.69 -13.70
CA TRP A 75 -3.30 -16.29 -13.56
C TRP A 75 -2.21 -16.18 -12.49
N TYR A 76 -1.13 -15.48 -12.84
CA TYR A 76 -0.08 -15.02 -11.94
C TYR A 76 -0.26 -13.53 -11.66
N SER A 77 0.30 -13.04 -10.56
CA SER A 77 0.34 -11.61 -10.26
C SER A 77 1.66 -11.21 -9.60
N GLY A 78 2.06 -9.96 -9.77
CA GLY A 78 3.29 -9.41 -9.17
C GLY A 78 3.74 -8.14 -9.88
N THR A 79 5.02 -7.82 -9.82
CA THR A 79 5.58 -6.60 -10.45
C THR A 79 6.73 -6.85 -11.42
N ALA A 80 7.17 -8.11 -11.58
CA ALA A 80 8.40 -8.48 -12.26
C ALA A 80 8.30 -8.52 -13.79
N ILE A 81 7.10 -8.79 -14.34
CA ILE A 81 6.84 -8.71 -15.79
C ILE A 81 6.38 -7.30 -16.12
N THR A 82 7.12 -6.60 -16.98
CA THR A 82 6.94 -5.16 -17.25
C THR A 82 7.02 -4.83 -18.75
N GLY A 83 6.74 -3.58 -19.11
CA GLY A 83 6.80 -3.08 -20.48
C GLY A 83 5.52 -3.40 -21.27
N THR A 84 5.45 -2.85 -22.49
CA THR A 84 4.26 -2.94 -23.35
C THR A 84 4.55 -3.64 -24.68
N SER A 85 5.66 -4.36 -24.77
CA SER A 85 6.06 -5.08 -25.98
C SER A 85 5.11 -6.24 -26.27
N THR A 86 4.63 -6.34 -27.51
CA THR A 86 3.88 -7.48 -28.02
C THR A 86 4.80 -8.59 -28.55
N THR A 87 6.12 -8.41 -28.49
CA THR A 87 7.11 -9.43 -28.82
C THR A 87 7.44 -10.30 -27.60
N ALA A 88 7.49 -11.62 -27.80
CA ALA A 88 7.69 -12.61 -26.76
C ALA A 88 9.03 -12.41 -26.02
N THR A 89 8.98 -12.06 -24.74
CA THR A 89 10.14 -11.67 -23.93
C THR A 89 10.26 -12.54 -22.67
N ILE A 90 11.49 -12.88 -22.28
CA ILE A 90 11.80 -13.63 -21.05
C ILE A 90 11.95 -12.65 -19.88
N PHE A 91 11.33 -12.98 -18.75
CA PHE A 91 11.45 -12.23 -17.50
C PHE A 91 12.03 -13.14 -16.42
N SER A 92 13.36 -13.28 -16.41
CA SER A 92 14.09 -14.21 -15.53
C SER A 92 13.91 -13.94 -14.04
N SER A 93 13.54 -12.73 -13.66
CA SER A 93 13.24 -12.33 -12.27
C SER A 93 11.77 -12.54 -11.86
N SER A 94 10.94 -13.15 -12.71
CA SER A 94 9.50 -13.32 -12.46
C SER A 94 9.16 -14.24 -11.28
N GLY A 95 10.08 -15.12 -10.87
CA GLY A 95 9.84 -16.10 -9.81
C GLY A 95 8.86 -17.22 -10.20
N ILE A 96 8.36 -17.23 -11.44
CA ILE A 96 7.40 -18.23 -11.92
C ILE A 96 8.14 -19.54 -12.18
N THR A 97 7.72 -20.62 -11.51
CA THR A 97 8.40 -21.92 -11.58
C THR A 97 7.92 -22.78 -12.75
N SER A 98 6.67 -22.62 -13.20
CA SER A 98 6.10 -23.43 -14.28
C SER A 98 4.89 -22.75 -14.96
N ALA A 99 5.17 -21.81 -15.87
CA ALA A 99 4.16 -21.22 -16.76
C ALA A 99 3.84 -22.16 -17.94
N LEU A 100 2.57 -22.20 -18.32
CA LEU A 100 2.10 -22.82 -19.56
C LEU A 100 1.71 -21.74 -20.57
N ALA A 101 1.83 -22.04 -21.86
CA ALA A 101 1.26 -21.18 -22.90
C ALA A 101 -0.25 -20.97 -22.65
N GLY A 102 -0.69 -19.72 -22.71
CA GLY A 102 -2.05 -19.31 -22.34
C GLY A 102 -2.25 -19.00 -20.85
N ASP A 103 -1.25 -19.18 -19.99
CA ASP A 103 -1.27 -18.59 -18.65
C ASP A 103 -1.20 -17.04 -18.76
N GLN A 104 -1.78 -16.35 -17.79
CA GLN A 104 -1.88 -14.90 -17.75
C GLN A 104 -1.06 -14.33 -16.59
N TYR A 105 -0.56 -13.10 -16.71
CA TYR A 105 0.11 -12.39 -15.61
C TYR A 105 -0.45 -10.98 -15.47
N LEU A 106 -0.80 -10.57 -14.25
CA LEU A 106 -1.18 -9.20 -13.92
C LEU A 106 -0.03 -8.48 -13.18
N ASN A 107 0.50 -7.42 -13.77
CA ASN A 107 1.37 -6.51 -13.06
C ASN A 107 0.54 -5.61 -12.13
N THR A 108 0.66 -5.80 -10.83
CA THR A 108 -0.16 -5.10 -9.81
C THR A 108 0.22 -3.63 -9.64
N SER A 109 1.43 -3.23 -10.04
CA SER A 109 1.87 -1.84 -9.98
C SER A 109 1.30 -1.03 -11.15
N THR A 110 1.38 -1.58 -12.37
CA THR A 110 0.96 -0.86 -13.59
C THR A 110 -0.47 -1.15 -14.00
N GLY A 111 -1.04 -2.29 -13.58
CA GLY A 111 -2.31 -2.82 -14.10
C GLY A 111 -2.18 -3.50 -15.46
N TYR A 112 -0.97 -3.81 -15.91
CA TYR A 112 -0.73 -4.45 -17.20
C TYR A 112 -0.97 -5.95 -17.15
N VAL A 113 -1.57 -6.49 -18.20
CA VAL A 113 -1.83 -7.92 -18.38
C VAL A 113 -0.92 -8.45 -19.47
N TYR A 114 -0.38 -9.65 -19.23
CA TYR A 114 0.49 -10.36 -20.15
C TYR A 114 0.00 -11.79 -20.37
N ASN A 115 0.26 -12.31 -21.56
CA ASN A 115 -0.05 -13.69 -21.93
C ASN A 115 1.26 -14.47 -22.11
N CYS A 116 1.34 -15.66 -21.54
CA CYS A 116 2.45 -16.57 -21.76
C CYS A 116 2.30 -17.21 -23.15
N THR A 117 3.33 -17.12 -23.99
CA THR A 117 3.34 -17.70 -25.34
C THR A 117 4.23 -18.93 -25.46
N VAL A 118 5.18 -19.09 -24.54
CA VAL A 118 6.07 -20.26 -24.47
C VAL A 118 6.11 -20.75 -23.03
N SER A 119 5.74 -22.02 -22.82
CA SER A 119 5.76 -22.67 -21.51
C SER A 119 7.19 -22.78 -20.96
N GLY A 120 7.34 -22.67 -19.64
CA GLY A 120 8.65 -22.75 -19.00
C GLY A 120 8.68 -22.20 -17.58
N ASN A 121 9.86 -22.23 -16.98
CA ASN A 121 10.14 -21.49 -15.74
C ASN A 121 10.52 -20.03 -16.08
N ALA A 122 10.85 -19.21 -15.08
CA ALA A 122 11.20 -17.81 -15.27
C ALA A 122 12.30 -17.56 -16.33
N ALA A 123 13.23 -18.51 -16.50
CA ALA A 123 14.34 -18.37 -17.44
C ALA A 123 13.99 -18.75 -18.90
N THR A 124 12.87 -19.44 -19.14
CA THR A 124 12.50 -19.93 -20.48
C THR A 124 11.10 -19.50 -20.92
N ALA A 125 10.19 -19.23 -19.99
CA ALA A 125 8.85 -18.76 -20.29
C ALA A 125 8.91 -17.38 -20.97
N LYS A 126 8.11 -17.24 -22.04
CA LYS A 126 8.02 -15.97 -22.78
C LYS A 126 6.65 -15.36 -22.63
N TRP A 127 6.63 -14.06 -22.39
CA TRP A 127 5.43 -13.28 -22.13
C TRP A 127 5.29 -12.14 -23.14
N VAL A 128 4.05 -11.85 -23.53
CA VAL A 128 3.69 -10.72 -24.39
C VAL A 128 2.71 -9.80 -23.67
N TYR A 129 2.83 -8.49 -23.84
CA TYR A 129 1.84 -7.55 -23.34
C TYR A 129 0.51 -7.73 -24.06
N SER A 130 -0.60 -7.72 -23.31
CA SER A 130 -1.94 -7.95 -23.84
C SER A 130 -2.96 -6.88 -23.47
N GLY A 131 -2.61 -5.94 -22.58
CA GLY A 131 -3.44 -4.77 -22.30
C GLY A 131 -3.25 -4.23 -20.88
N SER A 132 -4.09 -3.26 -20.51
CA SER A 132 -4.16 -2.69 -19.17
C SER A 132 -5.57 -2.83 -18.62
N ILE A 133 -5.70 -3.21 -17.35
CA ILE A 133 -6.97 -3.22 -16.63
C ILE A 133 -7.24 -1.92 -15.85
N LYS A 134 -6.28 -0.98 -15.81
CA LYS A 134 -6.55 0.36 -15.29
C LYS A 134 -7.39 1.15 -16.28
N GLY A 135 -8.46 1.77 -15.78
CA GLY A 135 -9.21 2.79 -16.51
C GLY A 135 -8.38 4.06 -16.73
N ALA A 136 -8.92 4.97 -17.54
CA ALA A 136 -8.31 6.29 -17.71
C ALA A 136 -8.15 7.00 -16.36
N THR A 137 -7.04 7.71 -16.15
CA THR A 137 -6.87 8.60 -15.00
C THR A 137 -8.06 9.56 -14.95
N GLY A 138 -8.68 9.71 -13.77
CA GLY A 138 -9.76 10.68 -13.60
C GLY A 138 -9.28 12.10 -13.90
N ASN A 139 -10.16 12.94 -14.44
CA ASN A 139 -9.83 14.35 -14.67
C ASN A 139 -9.46 15.02 -13.35
N ASP A 140 -8.51 15.96 -13.39
CA ASP A 140 -8.20 16.81 -12.24
C ASP A 140 -9.48 17.51 -11.75
N GLY A 141 -9.62 17.65 -10.43
CA GLY A 141 -10.73 18.38 -9.83
C GLY A 141 -10.73 19.85 -10.28
N ALA A 142 -11.91 20.44 -10.44
CA ALA A 142 -12.02 21.86 -10.77
C ALA A 142 -11.32 22.73 -9.71
N THR A 143 -10.57 23.73 -10.15
CA THR A 143 -10.00 24.75 -9.25
C THR A 143 -11.10 25.37 -8.39
N GLY A 144 -10.87 25.46 -7.08
CA GLY A 144 -11.82 26.07 -6.15
C GLY A 144 -12.15 27.52 -6.52
N ALA A 145 -13.37 27.97 -6.20
CA ALA A 145 -13.77 29.35 -6.44
C ALA A 145 -12.89 30.34 -5.68
N THR A 146 -12.52 31.45 -6.31
CA THR A 146 -11.86 32.58 -5.64
C THR A 146 -12.74 33.10 -4.50
N GLY A 147 -12.13 33.36 -3.34
CA GLY A 147 -12.84 33.91 -2.18
C GLY A 147 -13.49 35.27 -2.44
N ALA A 148 -14.52 35.62 -1.67
CA ALA A 148 -15.18 36.92 -1.77
C ALA A 148 -14.21 38.07 -1.48
N LYS A 149 -14.35 39.18 -2.21
CA LYS A 149 -13.62 40.42 -1.94
C LYS A 149 -13.99 40.96 -0.55
N GLY A 150 -13.00 41.40 0.22
CA GLY A 150 -13.23 42.02 1.54
C GLY A 150 -13.95 43.37 1.46
N ASN A 151 -14.54 43.78 2.59
CA ASN A 151 -15.28 45.05 2.73
C ASN A 151 -14.36 46.27 2.51
N THR A 152 -14.95 47.37 2.01
CA THR A 152 -14.28 48.69 1.96
C THR A 152 -14.01 49.21 3.39
N GLY A 153 -12.82 49.75 3.64
CA GLY A 153 -12.43 50.33 4.93
C GLY A 153 -12.95 51.75 5.17
N VAL A 154 -12.77 52.25 6.41
CA VAL A 154 -13.12 53.61 6.85
C VAL A 154 -11.92 54.55 6.65
N SER A 155 -12.15 55.75 6.10
CA SER A 155 -11.10 56.75 5.88
C SER A 155 -10.87 57.63 7.10
N MET A 156 -9.61 57.93 7.42
CA MET A 156 -9.24 58.96 8.41
C MET A 156 -8.95 60.28 7.69
N VAL A 157 -9.69 61.34 8.01
CA VAL A 157 -9.62 62.62 7.28
C VAL A 157 -9.14 63.74 8.18
N LEU A 158 -7.96 64.30 7.90
CA LEU A 158 -7.45 65.46 8.63
C LEU A 158 -8.19 66.74 8.20
N LYS A 159 -8.81 67.42 9.17
CA LYS A 159 -9.55 68.67 9.04
C LYS A 159 -8.75 69.89 9.54
N ASN A 160 -7.46 69.73 9.79
CA ASN A 160 -6.55 70.74 10.33
C ASN A 160 -6.93 71.23 11.73
N ALA A 161 -6.71 72.50 12.05
CA ALA A 161 -7.07 73.06 13.36
C ALA A 161 -8.58 72.97 13.59
N TRP A 162 -8.98 72.66 14.83
CA TRP A 162 -10.39 72.64 15.21
C TRP A 162 -11.02 74.03 15.04
N VAL A 163 -12.25 74.08 14.52
CA VAL A 163 -13.01 75.31 14.29
C VAL A 163 -14.43 75.16 14.83
N SER A 164 -14.84 76.09 15.71
CA SER A 164 -16.22 76.14 16.23
C SER A 164 -17.23 76.32 15.10
N GLY A 165 -18.41 75.71 15.22
CA GLY A 165 -19.46 75.72 14.20
C GLY A 165 -19.25 74.73 13.05
N THR A 166 -18.10 74.03 12.99
CA THR A 166 -17.82 73.03 11.96
C THR A 166 -18.45 71.68 12.34
N ALA A 167 -19.09 71.02 11.37
CA ALA A 167 -19.52 69.63 11.54
C ALA A 167 -18.33 68.68 11.38
N TYR A 168 -18.11 67.84 12.38
CA TYR A 168 -17.10 66.78 12.37
C TYR A 168 -17.80 65.42 12.42
N VAL A 169 -17.35 64.49 11.57
CA VAL A 169 -18.03 63.21 11.36
C VAL A 169 -17.23 62.01 11.88
N ASN A 170 -17.97 61.05 12.41
CA ASN A 170 -17.55 59.66 12.61
C ASN A 170 -18.72 58.78 12.14
N ASN A 171 -18.53 58.08 11.02
CA ASN A 171 -19.52 57.20 10.39
C ASN A 171 -18.84 56.03 9.65
N SER A 172 -19.61 55.25 8.88
CA SER A 172 -19.15 54.04 8.19
C SER A 172 -18.12 54.28 7.07
N THR A 173 -17.87 55.52 6.67
CA THR A 173 -16.92 55.86 5.59
C THR A 173 -15.80 56.79 6.04
N GLN A 174 -15.99 57.54 7.13
CA GLN A 174 -15.11 58.62 7.54
C GLN A 174 -15.03 58.82 9.04
N ILE A 175 -13.81 59.09 9.53
CA ILE A 175 -13.53 59.64 10.85
C ILE A 175 -12.70 60.92 10.66
N ASP A 176 -13.22 62.05 11.11
CA ASP A 176 -12.51 63.32 11.06
C ASP A 176 -11.45 63.43 12.18
N ILE A 177 -10.31 64.02 11.85
CA ILE A 177 -9.20 64.29 12.77
C ILE A 177 -8.93 65.79 12.79
N VAL A 178 -8.74 66.38 13.96
CA VAL A 178 -8.39 67.79 14.14
C VAL A 178 -7.13 67.95 14.98
N THR A 179 -6.50 69.12 14.90
CA THR A 179 -5.46 69.57 15.82
C THR A 179 -6.03 70.63 16.77
N TYR A 180 -5.66 70.55 18.04
CA TYR A 180 -6.09 71.49 19.08
C TYR A 180 -5.06 71.55 20.20
N ASN A 181 -4.60 72.75 20.56
CA ASN A 181 -3.56 72.99 21.57
C ASN A 181 -2.28 72.13 21.39
N GLY A 182 -1.89 71.88 20.14
CA GLY A 182 -0.71 71.08 19.79
C GLY A 182 -0.89 69.56 19.88
N SER A 183 -2.09 69.09 20.22
CA SER A 183 -2.47 67.67 20.23
C SER A 183 -3.41 67.36 19.07
N SER A 184 -3.50 66.08 18.65
CA SER A 184 -4.41 65.61 17.61
C SER A 184 -5.55 64.79 18.20
N TYR A 185 -6.76 64.98 17.68
CA TYR A 185 -7.98 64.35 18.16
C TYR A 185 -8.80 63.78 17.01
N ALA A 186 -9.26 62.53 17.15
CA ALA A 186 -10.22 61.92 16.24
C ALA A 186 -11.65 62.12 16.76
N CYS A 187 -12.57 62.49 15.87
CA CYS A 187 -13.99 62.59 16.16
C CYS A 187 -14.52 61.22 16.56
N LYS A 188 -15.10 61.12 17.75
CA LYS A 188 -15.65 59.89 18.33
C LYS A 188 -17.15 59.77 18.08
N THR A 189 -17.86 60.90 18.15
CA THR A 189 -19.30 60.99 17.92
C THR A 189 -19.56 62.16 16.99
N SER A 190 -20.25 61.93 15.85
CA SER A 190 -20.59 62.99 14.90
C SER A 190 -21.32 64.14 15.58
N HIS A 191 -20.88 65.38 15.35
CA HIS A 191 -21.45 66.57 15.99
C HIS A 191 -21.11 67.86 15.22
N THR A 192 -21.84 68.93 15.52
CA THR A 192 -21.43 70.30 15.19
C THR A 192 -20.64 70.87 16.35
N ALA A 193 -19.39 71.26 16.11
CA ALA A 193 -18.50 71.83 17.10
C ALA A 193 -19.08 73.11 17.71
N SER A 194 -18.87 73.29 19.01
CA SER A 194 -19.27 74.50 19.74
C SER A 194 -18.31 74.76 20.89
N ALA A 195 -18.43 75.90 21.56
CA ALA A 195 -17.63 76.22 22.73
C ALA A 195 -17.78 75.20 23.89
N SER A 196 -18.90 74.45 23.93
CA SER A 196 -19.13 73.38 24.92
C SER A 196 -18.64 71.99 24.46
N ILE A 197 -18.23 71.87 23.19
CA ILE A 197 -17.73 70.61 22.59
C ILE A 197 -16.33 70.86 22.02
N LEU A 198 -15.38 71.10 22.92
CA LEU A 198 -13.97 71.21 22.60
C LEU A 198 -13.35 69.84 22.34
N PRO A 199 -12.21 69.74 21.63
CA PRO A 199 -11.49 68.47 21.41
C PRO A 199 -11.07 67.73 22.69
N THR A 200 -11.03 68.41 23.83
CA THR A 200 -10.78 67.80 25.16
C THR A 200 -12.01 67.08 25.74
N ASN A 201 -13.19 67.23 25.14
CA ASN A 201 -14.41 66.55 25.56
C ASN A 201 -14.40 65.08 25.08
N THR A 202 -14.14 64.15 26.01
CA THR A 202 -13.95 62.71 25.74
C THR A 202 -15.20 61.96 25.27
N THR A 203 -16.37 62.61 25.30
CA THR A 203 -17.62 62.08 24.73
C THR A 203 -17.62 62.22 23.20
N TYR A 204 -17.04 63.30 22.68
CA TYR A 204 -17.07 63.65 21.26
C TYR A 204 -15.74 63.45 20.56
N TRP A 205 -14.64 63.38 21.32
CA TRP A 205 -13.28 63.32 20.79
C TRP A 205 -12.43 62.29 21.52
N THR A 206 -11.52 61.67 20.78
CA THR A 206 -10.46 60.80 21.31
C THR A 206 -9.13 61.44 20.99
N CYS A 207 -8.28 61.70 21.98
CA CYS A 207 -6.92 62.14 21.70
C CYS A 207 -6.12 60.99 21.10
N ILE A 208 -5.52 61.22 19.93
CA ILE A 208 -4.72 60.23 19.20
C ILE A 208 -3.22 60.57 19.19
N ALA A 209 -2.85 61.81 19.52
CA ALA A 209 -1.48 62.22 19.75
C ALA A 209 -1.45 63.42 20.72
N GLN A 210 -0.67 63.33 21.79
CA GLN A 210 -0.49 64.41 22.76
C GLN A 210 0.64 65.35 22.34
N LYS A 211 0.53 66.63 22.67
CA LYS A 211 1.63 67.59 22.60
C LYS A 211 2.78 67.11 23.50
N GLY A 212 4.01 67.20 23.02
CA GLY A 212 5.20 66.93 23.84
C GLY A 212 5.41 67.96 24.95
N ASP A 213 6.03 67.53 26.03
CA ASP A 213 6.45 68.42 27.12
C ASP A 213 7.47 69.45 26.64
N ALA A 214 7.52 70.60 27.31
CA ALA A 214 8.58 71.56 27.09
C ALA A 214 9.94 70.92 27.42
N GLY A 215 10.94 71.11 26.56
CA GLY A 215 12.30 70.64 26.83
C GLY A 215 12.85 71.26 28.11
N ALA A 216 13.72 70.53 28.83
CA ALA A 216 14.41 71.07 29.99
C ALA A 216 15.19 72.34 29.62
N THR A 217 15.10 73.38 30.45
CA THR A 217 15.97 74.56 30.33
C THR A 217 17.43 74.09 30.34
N GLY A 218 18.24 74.59 29.41
CA GLY A 218 19.66 74.25 29.37
C GLY A 218 20.36 74.59 30.68
N THR A 219 21.34 73.77 31.08
CA THR A 219 22.16 74.05 32.26
C THR A 219 22.81 75.43 32.14
N GLN A 220 22.82 76.21 33.22
CA GLN A 220 23.60 77.45 33.29
C GLN A 220 25.07 77.13 32.94
N GLY A 221 25.71 77.98 32.13
CA GLY A 221 27.12 77.81 31.78
C GLY A 221 28.02 77.79 33.03
N PRO A 222 29.22 77.20 32.95
CA PRO A 222 30.18 77.21 34.05
C PRO A 222 30.47 78.65 34.50
N ALA A 223 30.73 78.84 35.80
CA ALA A 223 31.22 80.11 36.32
C ALA A 223 32.49 80.53 35.57
N GLY A 224 32.67 81.83 35.33
CA GLY A 224 33.90 82.35 34.74
C GLY A 224 35.12 82.01 35.60
N ALA A 225 36.28 81.83 34.97
CA ALA A 225 37.53 81.59 35.69
C ALA A 225 37.85 82.76 36.64
N ASP A 226 38.41 82.45 37.81
CA ASP A 226 38.93 83.46 38.74
C ASP A 226 39.97 84.35 38.04
N GLY A 227 39.99 85.64 38.37
CA GLY A 227 40.97 86.58 37.81
C GLY A 227 42.41 86.27 38.25
N ALA A 228 43.40 86.64 37.43
CA ALA A 228 44.81 86.40 37.75
C ALA A 228 45.25 87.10 39.04
N SER A 229 45.93 86.39 39.94
CA SER A 229 46.56 86.93 41.13
C SER A 229 47.91 87.61 40.80
N VAL A 230 48.33 88.59 41.61
CA VAL A 230 49.66 89.18 41.49
C VAL A 230 50.65 88.36 42.32
N LYS A 231 51.80 88.01 41.72
CA LYS A 231 52.87 87.23 42.35
C LYS A 231 54.17 88.04 42.43
N TYR A 232 54.95 87.87 43.50
CA TYR A 232 56.31 88.44 43.64
C TYR A 232 57.36 87.33 43.81
N GLY A 233 58.53 87.51 43.22
CA GLY A 233 59.64 86.54 43.28
C GLY A 233 60.67 86.78 42.18
N THR A 234 61.76 86.01 42.19
CA THR A 234 62.84 86.05 41.18
C THR A 234 62.59 85.11 40.00
N ASP A 235 61.54 84.28 40.07
CA ASP A 235 61.12 83.34 39.02
C ASP A 235 59.59 83.33 38.91
N TYR A 236 59.06 83.24 37.68
CA TYR A 236 57.63 83.30 37.40
C TYR A 236 56.86 82.08 37.92
N ALA A 237 57.46 80.89 37.93
CA ALA A 237 56.82 79.65 38.35
C ALA A 237 56.77 79.52 39.88
N THR A 238 57.75 80.10 40.59
CA THR A 238 57.85 80.01 42.07
C THR A 238 57.46 81.29 42.80
N GLY A 239 56.92 82.29 42.09
CA GLY A 239 56.47 83.54 42.70
C GLY A 239 55.38 83.30 43.75
N THR A 240 55.48 84.00 44.88
CA THR A 240 54.49 83.91 45.96
C THR A 240 53.37 84.91 45.69
N GLU A 241 52.11 84.51 45.88
CA GLU A 241 50.98 85.44 45.75
C GLU A 241 51.04 86.54 46.80
N VAL A 242 50.79 87.77 46.38
CA VAL A 242 50.70 88.93 47.27
C VAL A 242 49.40 89.67 47.07
N LYS A 243 48.84 90.12 48.20
CA LYS A 243 47.80 91.13 48.20
C LYS A 243 48.47 92.49 48.14
N LEU A 244 48.28 93.22 47.03
CA LEU A 244 48.70 94.62 46.96
C LEU A 244 47.65 95.49 47.64
N PHE A 245 48.11 96.41 48.48
CA PHE A 245 47.30 97.49 49.03
C PHE A 245 47.88 98.82 48.55
N PHE A 246 47.13 99.55 47.74
CA PHE A 246 47.49 100.91 47.35
C PHE A 246 46.83 101.88 48.32
N LYS A 247 47.61 102.81 48.88
CA LYS A 247 47.09 103.97 49.59
C LYS A 247 47.15 105.16 48.63
N THR A 248 46.02 105.81 48.42
CA THR A 248 45.98 107.12 47.74
C THR A 248 46.56 108.18 48.67
N ILE A 249 47.45 109.01 48.13
CA ILE A 249 47.95 110.23 48.79
C ILE A 249 46.99 111.36 48.47
#